data_AF-A0A534IWP3-F1
#
_entry.id   AF-A0A534IWP3-F1
#
_cell.length_a   1.000
_cell.length_b   1.000
_cell.length_c   1.000
_cell.angle_alpha   90.00
_cell.angle_beta   90.00
_cell.angle_gamma   90.00
#
_symmetry.space_group_name_H-M   'P 1'
#
loop_
_entity.id
_entity.type
_entity.pdbx_description
1 polymer ?
#
loop_
_entity_poly.entity_id
_entity_poly.type
_entity_poly.pdbx_seq_one_letter_code
_entity_poly.pdbx_strand_id
1 'polypeptide(L)'
;MDLGYFALQGGALIAEAVVLVLFSFLAPAIFVVWIRNTERYGREPWGPIVGMFLWGAIFAVIIGAFLSLIFLILFSAATPVEAILSRRFADPTTILLALVIAPFTEEFAKAFGVLRRSFVIREPEDGFVYGATSGLGFSATENLLYGVAAFAIGGFTASLIVIAVRSVSSSFLHASATSLTGYGIARNRLWGSRYSALPWYLAAVAMHASFNAIASFGIYLGDQYGDTGVLLALAAGIVFAFVAISVVRGKIMEHDARQGWLP
;
A
#
# COMPACT_ATOMS: atom_id res chain seq x y z
N MET A 1 -2.33 -40.74 -18.45
CA MET A 1 -2.50 -39.98 -17.19
C MET A 1 -3.90 -40.23 -16.66
N ASP A 2 -4.02 -40.70 -15.43
CA ASP A 2 -5.27 -41.13 -14.76
C ASP A 2 -5.90 -39.95 -14.00
N LEU A 3 -7.22 -39.92 -13.89
CA LEU A 3 -8.02 -38.99 -13.07
C LEU A 3 -7.48 -38.79 -11.65
N GLY A 4 -6.89 -39.80 -11.01
CA GLY A 4 -6.26 -39.70 -9.70
C GLY A 4 -5.05 -38.78 -9.65
N TYR A 5 -4.26 -38.70 -10.74
CA TYR A 5 -3.13 -37.76 -10.86
C TYR A 5 -3.64 -36.32 -10.96
N PHE A 6 -4.70 -36.09 -11.74
CA PHE A 6 -5.33 -34.76 -11.85
C PHE A 6 -6.00 -34.33 -10.54
N ALA A 7 -6.61 -35.26 -9.80
CA ALA A 7 -7.19 -34.97 -8.49
C ALA A 7 -6.13 -34.59 -7.45
N LEU A 8 -4.98 -35.29 -7.42
CA LEU A 8 -3.87 -34.98 -6.53
C LEU A 8 -3.20 -33.63 -6.87
N GLN A 9 -2.97 -33.36 -8.17
CA GLN A 9 -2.45 -32.06 -8.61
C GLN A 9 -3.42 -30.91 -8.34
N GLY A 10 -4.71 -31.12 -8.58
CA GLY A 10 -5.75 -30.14 -8.26
C GLY A 10 -5.83 -29.85 -6.76
N GLY A 11 -5.73 -30.88 -5.91
CA GLY A 11 -5.69 -30.74 -4.46
C GLY A 11 -4.47 -29.95 -3.97
N ALA A 12 -3.29 -30.20 -4.55
CA ALA A 12 -2.07 -29.46 -4.23
C ALA A 12 -2.18 -27.97 -4.60
N LEU A 13 -2.68 -27.67 -5.81
CA LEU A 13 -2.85 -26.28 -6.26
C LEU A 13 -3.86 -25.50 -5.40
N ILE A 14 -4.96 -26.15 -4.97
CA ILE A 14 -5.92 -25.52 -4.07
C ILE A 14 -5.27 -25.22 -2.72
N ALA A 15 -4.50 -26.16 -2.16
CA ALA A 15 -3.80 -25.95 -0.90
C ALA A 15 -2.78 -24.81 -0.98
N GLU A 16 -2.00 -24.75 -2.06
CA GLU A 16 -1.04 -23.66 -2.31
C GLU A 16 -1.76 -22.32 -2.43
N ALA A 17 -2.84 -22.23 -3.21
CA ALA A 17 -3.63 -21.01 -3.36
C ALA A 17 -4.18 -20.52 -2.01
N VAL A 18 -4.70 -21.43 -1.18
CA VAL A 18 -5.17 -21.10 0.18
C VAL A 18 -4.02 -20.54 1.03
N VAL A 19 -2.83 -21.15 0.98
CA VAL A 19 -1.67 -20.65 1.73
C VAL A 19 -1.25 -19.27 1.24
N LEU A 20 -1.23 -19.02 -0.07
CA LEU A 20 -0.88 -17.69 -0.61
C LEU A 20 -1.86 -16.61 -0.16
N VAL A 21 -3.16 -16.90 -0.15
CA VAL A 21 -4.19 -15.98 0.37
C VAL A 21 -3.95 -15.73 1.85
N LEU A 22 -3.79 -16.78 2.66
CA LEU A 22 -3.58 -16.62 4.11
C LEU A 22 -2.32 -15.79 4.41
N PHE A 23 -1.19 -16.10 3.78
CA PHE A 23 0.07 -15.38 4.01
C PHE A 23 0.00 -13.92 3.55
N SER A 24 -0.67 -13.64 2.43
CA SER A 24 -0.81 -12.27 1.91
C SER A 24 -1.63 -11.37 2.82
N PHE A 25 -2.63 -11.93 3.52
CA PHE A 25 -3.53 -11.18 4.40
C PHE A 25 -3.10 -11.18 5.87
N LEU A 26 -2.39 -12.21 6.33
CA LEU A 26 -2.03 -12.37 7.74
C LEU A 26 -1.19 -11.21 8.26
N ALA A 27 -0.10 -10.86 7.58
CA ALA A 27 0.78 -9.78 8.04
C ALA A 27 0.08 -8.40 8.04
N PRO A 28 -0.60 -7.96 6.95
CA PRO A 28 -1.38 -6.73 6.99
C PRO A 28 -2.46 -6.70 8.08
N ALA A 29 -3.15 -7.83 8.33
CA ALA A 29 -4.13 -7.91 9.42
C ALA A 29 -3.48 -7.72 10.80
N ILE A 30 -2.32 -8.33 11.05
CA ILE A 30 -1.54 -8.10 12.28
C ILE A 30 -1.15 -6.62 12.41
N PHE A 31 -0.73 -5.98 11.32
CA PHE A 31 -0.34 -4.57 11.32
C PHE A 31 -1.53 -3.64 11.57
N VAL A 32 -2.75 -3.99 11.15
CA VAL A 32 -3.97 -3.25 11.52
C VAL A 32 -4.18 -3.29 13.03
N VAL A 33 -4.05 -4.46 13.65
CA VAL A 33 -4.14 -4.59 15.11
C VAL A 33 -3.07 -3.74 15.78
N TRP A 34 -1.85 -3.76 15.28
CA TRP A 34 -0.73 -2.98 15.82
C TRP A 34 -0.95 -1.46 15.68
N ILE A 35 -1.42 -0.98 14.53
CA ILE A 35 -1.60 0.45 14.30
C ILE A 35 -2.77 1.00 15.11
N ARG A 36 -3.90 0.27 15.16
CA ARG A 36 -5.06 0.61 15.97
C ARG A 36 -4.71 0.70 17.46
N ASN A 37 -3.86 -0.20 17.96
CA ASN A 37 -3.44 -0.21 19.36
C ASN A 37 -2.22 0.69 19.64
N THR A 38 -1.77 1.49 18.66
CA THR A 38 -0.76 2.54 18.92
C THR A 38 -1.36 3.67 19.76
N GLU A 39 -2.64 3.94 19.56
CA GLU A 39 -3.47 4.78 20.43
C GLU A 39 -3.77 4.04 21.75
N ARG A 40 -3.61 4.73 22.88
CA ARG A 40 -3.87 4.16 24.21
C ARG A 40 -5.29 4.41 24.65
N TYR A 41 -5.74 5.66 24.53
CA TYR A 41 -7.12 6.08 24.78
C TYR A 41 -7.85 6.20 23.45
N GLY A 42 -9.14 6.53 23.43
CA GLY A 42 -9.90 6.79 22.19
C GLY A 42 -10.14 5.62 21.21
N ARG A 43 -9.33 4.55 21.24
CA ARG A 43 -9.23 3.44 20.28
C ARG A 43 -10.46 3.20 19.40
N GLU A 44 -10.25 3.34 18.11
CA GLU A 44 -11.29 3.17 17.10
C GLU A 44 -12.01 1.82 17.15
N PRO A 45 -13.35 1.76 17.13
CA PRO A 45 -14.09 0.51 17.24
C PRO A 45 -13.78 -0.44 16.07
N TRP A 46 -13.84 -1.76 16.33
CA TRP A 46 -13.46 -2.76 15.32
C TRP A 46 -14.33 -2.74 14.06
N GLY A 47 -15.61 -2.35 14.15
CA GLY A 47 -16.52 -2.30 13.00
C GLY A 47 -15.99 -1.39 11.87
N PRO A 48 -15.73 -0.10 12.14
CA PRO A 48 -15.07 0.78 11.18
C PRO A 48 -13.69 0.30 10.70
N ILE A 49 -12.87 -0.28 11.59
CA ILE A 49 -11.54 -0.82 11.23
C ILE A 49 -11.66 -1.95 10.19
N VAL A 50 -12.50 -2.95 10.45
CA VAL A 50 -12.75 -4.03 9.48
C VAL A 50 -13.32 -3.47 8.18
N GLY A 51 -14.25 -2.52 8.27
CA GLY A 51 -14.81 -1.85 7.10
C GLY A 51 -13.76 -1.13 6.24
N MET A 52 -12.79 -0.44 6.86
CA MET A 52 -11.69 0.23 6.16
C MET A 52 -10.70 -0.77 5.56
N PHE A 53 -10.40 -1.86 6.25
CA PHE A 53 -9.53 -2.90 5.72
C PHE A 53 -10.15 -3.55 4.47
N LEU A 54 -11.44 -3.92 4.54
CA LEU A 54 -12.16 -4.47 3.39
C LEU A 54 -12.33 -3.46 2.26
N TRP A 55 -12.48 -2.17 2.57
CA TRP A 55 -12.46 -1.12 1.56
C TRP A 55 -11.15 -1.13 0.78
N GLY A 56 -10.03 -1.12 1.50
CA GLY A 56 -8.69 -1.20 0.91
C GLY A 56 -8.50 -2.45 0.06
N ALA A 57 -8.83 -3.62 0.62
CA ALA A 57 -8.57 -4.92 0.00
C ALA A 57 -9.41 -5.17 -1.26
N ILE A 58 -10.61 -4.59 -1.35
CA ILE A 58 -11.55 -4.89 -2.44
C ILE A 58 -11.74 -3.67 -3.33
N PHE A 59 -12.37 -2.63 -2.79
CA PHE A 59 -12.82 -1.49 -3.59
C PHE A 59 -11.66 -0.61 -4.04
N ALA A 60 -10.69 -0.33 -3.17
CA ALA A 60 -9.59 0.53 -3.52
C ALA A 60 -8.69 -0.09 -4.61
N VAL A 61 -8.48 -1.41 -4.60
CA VAL A 61 -7.76 -2.13 -5.66
C VAL A 61 -8.48 -2.01 -6.98
N ILE A 62 -9.79 -2.27 -7.01
CA ILE A 62 -10.59 -2.20 -8.24
C ILE A 62 -10.61 -0.77 -8.80
N ILE A 63 -10.89 0.22 -7.95
CA ILE A 63 -10.95 1.63 -8.34
C ILE A 63 -9.56 2.10 -8.80
N GLY A 64 -8.51 1.79 -8.06
CA GLY A 64 -7.13 2.15 -8.39
C GLY A 64 -6.72 1.57 -9.74
N ALA A 65 -6.95 0.28 -9.98
CA ALA A 65 -6.65 -0.37 -11.25
C ALA A 65 -7.45 0.25 -12.43
N PHE A 66 -8.74 0.50 -12.22
CA PHE A 66 -9.59 1.11 -13.24
C PHE A 66 -9.15 2.54 -13.59
N LEU A 67 -8.88 3.37 -12.58
CA LEU A 67 -8.36 4.73 -12.79
C LEU A 67 -6.97 4.72 -13.43
N SER A 68 -6.10 3.78 -13.04
CA SER A 68 -4.79 3.61 -13.66
C SER A 68 -4.92 3.29 -15.14
N LEU A 69 -5.86 2.43 -15.54
CA LEU A 69 -6.12 2.13 -16.95
C LEU A 69 -6.62 3.36 -17.72
N ILE A 70 -7.56 4.13 -17.15
CA ILE A 70 -8.05 5.36 -17.78
C ILE A 70 -6.90 6.35 -17.98
N PHE A 71 -6.13 6.62 -16.94
CA PHE A 71 -4.99 7.55 -17.02
C PHE A 71 -3.92 7.04 -17.98
N LEU A 72 -3.66 5.73 -18.01
CA LEU A 72 -2.74 5.17 -18.97
C LEU A 72 -3.20 5.44 -20.40
N ILE A 73 -4.48 5.22 -20.74
CA ILE A 73 -5.03 5.51 -22.08
C ILE A 73 -4.96 7.01 -22.41
N LEU A 74 -5.21 7.88 -21.43
CA LEU A 74 -5.15 9.33 -21.61
C LEU A 74 -3.71 9.83 -21.80
N PHE A 75 -2.73 9.17 -21.17
CA PHE A 75 -1.32 9.56 -21.23
C PHE A 75 -0.49 8.76 -22.25
N SER A 76 -1.00 7.65 -22.78
CA SER A 76 -0.32 6.76 -23.75
C SER A 76 -0.32 7.30 -25.18
N ALA A 77 -0.69 8.56 -25.38
CA ALA A 77 -0.62 9.24 -26.65
C ALA A 77 0.04 10.61 -26.47
N ALA A 78 1.32 10.70 -26.84
CA ALA A 78 2.00 11.96 -27.15
C ALA A 78 2.09 12.97 -25.98
N THR A 79 2.39 12.50 -24.77
CA THR A 79 2.72 13.42 -23.68
C THR A 79 4.20 13.82 -23.73
N PRO A 80 4.56 15.08 -23.40
CA PRO A 80 5.95 15.48 -23.26
C PRO A 80 6.73 14.62 -22.25
N VAL A 81 6.03 14.05 -21.26
CA VAL A 81 6.59 13.18 -20.23
C VAL A 81 7.07 11.86 -20.83
N GLU A 82 6.24 11.19 -21.62
CA GLU A 82 6.63 9.95 -22.31
C GLU A 82 7.84 10.19 -23.23
N ALA A 83 7.84 11.30 -23.98
CA ALA A 83 8.95 11.68 -24.87
C ALA A 83 10.27 11.96 -24.13
N ILE A 84 10.22 12.35 -22.84
CA ILE A 84 11.39 12.52 -21.98
C ILE A 84 11.82 11.16 -21.41
N LEU A 85 10.86 10.36 -20.92
CA LEU A 85 11.13 9.05 -20.31
C LEU A 85 11.69 8.05 -21.32
N SER A 86 11.20 8.04 -22.56
CA SER A 86 11.67 7.14 -23.62
C SER A 86 13.13 7.37 -24.00
N ARG A 87 13.69 8.54 -23.69
CA ARG A 87 15.13 8.83 -23.88
C ARG A 87 16.01 8.22 -22.79
N ARG A 88 15.43 7.79 -21.68
CA ARG A 88 16.16 7.39 -20.45
C ARG A 88 15.84 5.97 -19.99
N PHE A 89 14.67 5.44 -20.35
CA PHE A 89 14.19 4.14 -19.89
C PHE A 89 13.76 3.28 -21.08
N ALA A 90 14.10 1.99 -21.03
CA ALA A 90 13.70 1.01 -22.05
C ALA A 90 12.18 0.78 -22.08
N ASP A 91 11.52 0.89 -20.92
CA ASP A 91 10.07 0.79 -20.79
C ASP A 91 9.51 2.04 -20.09
N PRO A 92 9.33 3.16 -20.83
CA PRO A 92 8.85 4.42 -20.27
C PRO A 92 7.42 4.33 -19.76
N THR A 93 6.60 3.44 -20.33
CA THR A 93 5.20 3.25 -19.96
C THR A 93 5.09 2.62 -18.57
N THR A 94 5.87 1.57 -18.29
CA THR A 94 5.91 0.95 -16.96
C THR A 94 6.44 1.92 -15.91
N ILE A 95 7.44 2.75 -16.24
CA ILE A 95 7.96 3.78 -15.32
C ILE A 95 6.92 4.86 -15.05
N LEU A 96 6.20 5.35 -16.06
CA LEU A 96 5.12 6.32 -15.89
C LEU A 96 4.00 5.74 -15.01
N LEU A 97 3.65 4.47 -15.24
CA LEU A 97 2.65 3.78 -14.44
C LEU A 97 3.09 3.67 -12.98
N ALA A 98 4.30 3.15 -12.73
CA ALA A 98 4.79 2.87 -11.39
C ALA A 98 5.07 4.13 -10.56
N LEU A 99 5.58 5.20 -11.18
CA LEU A 99 6.04 6.39 -10.44
C LEU A 99 5.01 7.51 -10.38
N VAL A 100 4.04 7.53 -11.29
CA VAL A 100 3.05 8.61 -11.38
C VAL A 100 1.64 8.05 -11.28
N ILE A 101 1.21 7.28 -12.27
CA ILE A 101 -0.21 6.94 -12.39
C ILE A 101 -0.68 6.12 -11.18
N ALA A 102 -0.02 5.02 -10.86
CA ALA A 102 -0.41 4.15 -9.75
C ALA A 102 -0.36 4.86 -8.38
N PRO A 103 0.71 5.60 -8.01
CA PRO A 103 0.70 6.38 -6.76
C PRO A 103 -0.48 7.35 -6.66
N PHE A 104 -0.84 8.06 -7.72
CA PHE A 104 -1.99 8.96 -7.70
C PHE A 104 -3.32 8.21 -7.56
N THR A 105 -3.57 7.23 -8.44
CA THR A 105 -4.87 6.56 -8.52
C THR A 105 -5.15 5.68 -7.31
N GLU A 106 -4.13 4.97 -6.82
CA GLU A 106 -4.28 4.08 -5.68
C GLU A 106 -4.44 4.84 -4.38
N GLU A 107 -3.63 5.87 -4.11
CA GLU A 107 -3.77 6.65 -2.88
C GLU A 107 -5.12 7.39 -2.84
N PHE A 108 -5.63 7.81 -4.00
CA PHE A 108 -6.98 8.36 -4.11
C PHE A 108 -8.03 7.30 -3.75
N ALA A 109 -7.94 6.12 -4.36
CA ALA A 109 -8.90 5.02 -4.15
C ALA A 109 -8.92 4.55 -2.68
N LYS A 110 -7.76 4.45 -2.03
CA LYS A 110 -7.62 4.10 -0.61
C LYS A 110 -8.21 5.18 0.29
N ALA A 111 -7.90 6.45 0.03
CA ALA A 111 -8.38 7.59 0.79
C ALA A 111 -9.89 7.84 0.62
N PHE A 112 -10.47 7.48 -0.53
CA PHE A 112 -11.90 7.65 -0.78
C PHE A 112 -12.77 6.88 0.24
N GLY A 113 -12.30 5.73 0.72
CA GLY A 113 -12.97 4.98 1.79
C GLY A 113 -13.03 5.76 3.10
N VAL A 114 -11.91 6.38 3.48
CA VAL A 114 -11.80 7.24 4.66
C VAL A 114 -12.71 8.46 4.52
N LEU A 115 -12.71 9.09 3.34
CA LEU A 115 -13.57 10.23 3.06
C LEU A 115 -15.07 9.87 3.20
N ARG A 116 -15.49 8.75 2.59
CA ARG A 116 -16.87 8.25 2.65
C ARG A 116 -17.32 7.95 4.08
N ARG A 117 -16.39 7.51 4.94
CA ARG A 117 -16.67 7.17 6.34
C ARG A 117 -16.16 8.23 7.31
N SER A 118 -15.84 9.44 6.84
CA SER A 118 -15.30 10.52 7.67
C SER A 118 -16.21 10.93 8.84
N PHE A 119 -17.50 10.58 8.81
CA PHE A 119 -18.41 10.80 9.93
C PHE A 119 -18.08 9.97 11.18
N VAL A 120 -17.27 8.90 11.08
CA VAL A 120 -16.83 8.12 12.25
C VAL A 120 -15.60 8.73 12.94
N ILE A 121 -14.95 9.71 12.31
CA ILE A 121 -13.77 10.39 12.84
C ILE A 121 -14.20 11.35 13.94
N ARG A 122 -13.59 11.19 15.11
CA ARG A 122 -13.79 11.98 16.32
C ARG A 122 -12.54 12.78 16.65
N GLU A 123 -11.37 12.25 16.34
CA GLU A 123 -10.07 12.80 16.70
C GLU A 123 -9.13 12.83 15.48
N PRO A 124 -8.16 13.76 15.41
CA PRO A 124 -7.26 13.85 14.26
C PRO A 124 -6.49 12.54 13.98
N GLU A 125 -6.11 11.82 15.03
CA GLU A 125 -5.38 10.56 15.02
C GLU A 125 -6.17 9.39 14.41
N ASP A 126 -7.50 9.40 14.51
CA ASP A 126 -8.37 8.44 13.82
C ASP A 126 -8.12 8.46 12.31
N GLY A 127 -7.81 9.63 11.75
CA GLY A 127 -7.44 9.80 10.36
C GLY A 127 -6.21 8.99 9.98
N PHE A 128 -5.17 8.99 10.82
CA PHE A 128 -3.99 8.16 10.61
C PHE A 128 -4.35 6.67 10.68
N VAL A 129 -5.13 6.25 11.68
CA VAL A 129 -5.51 4.85 11.90
C VAL A 129 -6.36 4.31 10.75
N TYR A 130 -7.42 5.04 10.35
CA TYR A 130 -8.29 4.63 9.24
C TYR A 130 -7.58 4.68 7.89
N GLY A 131 -6.74 5.69 7.65
CA GLY A 131 -5.91 5.75 6.45
C GLY A 131 -4.95 4.57 6.37
N ALA A 132 -4.20 4.29 7.45
CA ALA A 132 -3.31 3.14 7.51
C ALA A 132 -4.04 1.81 7.32
N THR A 133 -5.23 1.67 7.90
CA THR A 133 -6.04 0.46 7.76
C THR A 133 -6.51 0.22 6.32
N SER A 134 -6.92 1.28 5.62
CA SER A 134 -7.25 1.20 4.19
C SER A 134 -6.03 0.84 3.34
N GLY A 135 -4.86 1.45 3.62
CA GLY A 135 -3.60 1.11 2.96
C GLY A 135 -3.16 -0.35 3.17
N LEU A 136 -3.28 -0.88 4.39
CA LEU A 136 -2.98 -2.27 4.72
C LEU A 136 -3.95 -3.26 4.05
N GLY A 137 -5.23 -2.90 3.94
CA GLY A 137 -6.19 -3.69 3.17
C GLY A 137 -5.75 -3.80 1.70
N PHE A 138 -5.40 -2.68 1.09
CA PHE A 138 -4.91 -2.66 -0.29
C PHE A 138 -3.63 -3.49 -0.45
N SER A 139 -2.67 -3.35 0.47
CA SER A 139 -1.41 -4.08 0.41
C SER A 139 -1.60 -5.60 0.52
N ALA A 140 -2.61 -6.07 1.27
CA ALA A 140 -2.92 -7.50 1.36
C ALA A 140 -3.27 -8.11 -0.01
N THR A 141 -4.16 -7.45 -0.74
CA THR A 141 -4.54 -7.88 -2.09
C THR A 141 -3.39 -7.69 -3.07
N GLU A 142 -2.64 -6.60 -2.98
CA GLU A 142 -1.49 -6.38 -3.84
C GLU A 142 -0.41 -7.47 -3.63
N ASN A 143 -0.11 -7.82 -2.38
CA ASN A 143 0.82 -8.91 -2.06
C ASN A 143 0.38 -10.24 -2.66
N LEU A 144 -0.92 -10.52 -2.65
CA LEU A 144 -1.47 -11.72 -3.31
C LEU A 144 -1.25 -11.67 -4.83
N LEU A 145 -1.52 -10.53 -5.48
CA LEU A 145 -1.33 -10.38 -6.93
C LEU A 145 0.14 -10.57 -7.33
N TYR A 146 1.07 -9.97 -6.60
CA TYR A 146 2.51 -10.16 -6.82
C TYR A 146 2.95 -11.59 -6.49
N GLY A 147 2.40 -12.21 -5.44
CA GLY A 147 2.67 -13.60 -5.09
C GLY A 147 2.21 -14.58 -6.17
N VAL A 148 1.03 -14.35 -6.76
CA VAL A 148 0.50 -15.13 -7.89
C VAL A 148 1.35 -14.92 -9.14
N ALA A 149 1.79 -13.69 -9.43
CA ALA A 149 2.71 -13.44 -10.54
C ALA A 149 4.05 -14.18 -10.34
N ALA A 150 4.59 -14.16 -9.13
CA ALA A 150 5.80 -14.91 -8.78
C ALA A 150 5.59 -16.43 -8.83
N PHE A 151 4.38 -16.92 -8.55
CA PHE A 151 4.02 -18.35 -8.65
C PHE A 151 4.17 -18.84 -10.08
N ALA A 152 3.67 -18.06 -11.04
CA ALA A 152 3.70 -18.41 -12.45
C ALA A 152 5.12 -18.52 -13.02
N ILE A 153 6.09 -17.79 -12.44
CA ILE A 153 7.47 -17.71 -12.95
C ILE A 153 8.41 -18.63 -12.16
N GLY A 154 8.32 -18.64 -10.83
CA GLY A 154 9.26 -19.31 -9.92
C GLY A 154 8.63 -20.33 -8.98
N GLY A 155 7.34 -20.62 -9.13
CA GLY A 155 6.60 -21.59 -8.31
C GLY A 155 6.32 -21.11 -6.88
N PHE A 156 5.78 -22.02 -6.07
CA PHE A 156 5.27 -21.73 -4.73
C PHE A 156 6.29 -21.07 -3.79
N THR A 157 7.54 -21.51 -3.81
CA THR A 157 8.58 -20.96 -2.93
C THR A 157 8.90 -19.50 -3.28
N ALA A 158 8.98 -19.17 -4.57
CA ALA A 158 9.21 -17.80 -5.02
C ALA A 158 8.06 -16.88 -4.60
N SER A 159 6.81 -17.35 -4.70
CA SER A 159 5.63 -16.61 -4.21
C SER A 159 5.70 -16.28 -2.73
N LEU A 160 6.07 -17.25 -1.89
CA LEU A 160 6.17 -17.04 -0.44
C LEU A 160 7.24 -16.01 -0.10
N ILE A 161 8.39 -16.04 -0.78
CA ILE A 161 9.46 -15.05 -0.60
C ILE A 161 8.97 -13.66 -0.98
N VAL A 162 8.33 -13.51 -2.13
CA VAL A 162 7.78 -12.22 -2.60
C VAL A 162 6.74 -11.68 -1.62
N ILE A 163 5.80 -12.52 -1.17
CA ILE A 163 4.79 -12.13 -0.18
C ILE A 163 5.45 -11.71 1.14
N ALA A 164 6.44 -12.45 1.64
CA ALA A 164 7.12 -12.13 2.89
C ALA A 164 7.85 -10.78 2.82
N VAL A 165 8.62 -10.55 1.76
CA VAL A 165 9.37 -9.30 1.54
C VAL A 165 8.42 -8.11 1.42
N ARG A 166 7.35 -8.24 0.64
CA ARG A 166 6.38 -7.16 0.44
C ARG A 166 5.49 -6.90 1.65
N SER A 167 5.24 -7.93 2.46
CA SER A 167 4.53 -7.79 3.73
C SER A 167 5.24 -6.80 4.65
N VAL A 168 6.56 -6.81 4.71
CA VAL A 168 7.30 -5.86 5.56
C VAL A 168 7.55 -4.51 4.84
N SER A 169 7.91 -4.54 3.57
CA SER A 169 8.26 -3.32 2.83
C SER A 169 7.03 -2.53 2.36
N SER A 170 6.34 -3.03 1.33
CA SER A 170 5.20 -2.36 0.69
C SER A 170 4.02 -2.15 1.66
N SER A 171 3.74 -3.09 2.58
CA SER A 171 2.58 -2.90 3.49
C SER A 171 2.79 -1.73 4.45
N PHE A 172 4.00 -1.53 4.98
CA PHE A 172 4.32 -0.35 5.79
C PHE A 172 4.31 0.94 4.98
N LEU A 173 4.73 0.90 3.70
CA LEU A 173 4.56 2.04 2.81
C LEU A 173 3.08 2.41 2.66
N HIS A 174 2.22 1.48 2.24
CA HIS A 174 0.81 1.78 1.99
C HIS A 174 0.09 2.25 3.25
N ALA A 175 0.38 1.60 4.39
CA ALA A 175 -0.11 2.08 5.68
C ALA A 175 0.30 3.54 5.92
N SER A 176 1.57 3.86 5.70
CA SER A 176 2.10 5.19 5.98
C SER A 176 1.57 6.25 5.02
N ALA A 177 1.58 5.99 3.72
CA ALA A 177 1.13 6.91 2.69
C ALA A 177 -0.34 7.28 2.90
N THR A 178 -1.23 6.30 2.95
CA THR A 178 -2.67 6.58 3.08
C THR A 178 -3.02 7.18 4.45
N SER A 179 -2.24 6.90 5.51
CA SER A 179 -2.42 7.55 6.82
C SER A 179 -2.28 9.08 6.75
N LEU A 180 -1.39 9.61 5.90
CA LEU A 180 -1.23 11.05 5.71
C LEU A 180 -2.52 11.65 5.16
N THR A 181 -3.05 11.08 4.07
CA THR A 181 -4.31 11.54 3.49
C THR A 181 -5.46 11.42 4.48
N GLY A 182 -5.52 10.32 5.22
CA GLY A 182 -6.52 10.10 6.27
C GLY A 182 -6.46 11.17 7.36
N TYR A 183 -5.27 11.56 7.81
CA TYR A 183 -5.08 12.68 8.72
C TYR A 183 -5.57 14.01 8.11
N GLY A 184 -5.25 14.27 6.84
CA GLY A 184 -5.77 15.43 6.11
C GLY A 184 -7.30 15.48 6.09
N ILE A 185 -7.95 14.33 5.85
CA ILE A 185 -9.41 14.18 5.87
C ILE A 185 -9.95 14.44 7.29
N ALA A 186 -9.32 13.88 8.33
CA ALA A 186 -9.73 14.09 9.72
C ALA A 186 -9.69 15.56 10.11
N ARG A 187 -8.60 16.26 9.78
CA ARG A 187 -8.48 17.71 10.05
C ARG A 187 -9.55 18.52 9.33
N ASN A 188 -9.82 18.20 8.07
CA ASN A 188 -10.87 18.86 7.29
C ASN A 188 -12.24 18.66 7.95
N ARG A 189 -12.53 17.43 8.37
CA ARG A 189 -13.79 17.04 8.99
C ARG A 189 -14.01 17.70 10.36
N LEU A 190 -12.96 17.81 11.16
CA LEU A 190 -13.02 18.31 12.54
C LEU A 190 -12.96 19.83 12.62
N TRP A 191 -12.22 20.48 11.71
CA TRP A 191 -11.90 21.90 11.83
C TRP A 191 -12.28 22.74 10.59
N GLY A 192 -12.93 22.13 9.60
CA GLY A 192 -13.50 22.79 8.43
C GLY A 192 -12.56 22.91 7.22
N SER A 193 -13.11 23.46 6.12
CA SER A 193 -12.50 23.47 4.78
C SER A 193 -11.15 24.17 4.67
N ARG A 194 -10.83 25.09 5.60
CA ARG A 194 -9.51 25.74 5.68
C ARG A 194 -8.36 24.73 5.89
N TYR A 195 -8.66 23.54 6.42
CA TYR A 195 -7.71 22.44 6.56
C TYR A 195 -7.91 21.43 5.43
N SER A 196 -7.45 21.79 4.22
CA SER A 196 -7.56 20.92 3.05
C SER A 196 -6.80 19.60 3.24
N ALA A 197 -7.37 18.50 2.75
CA ALA A 197 -6.69 17.20 2.68
C ALA A 197 -5.67 17.11 1.53
N LEU A 198 -5.70 18.05 0.58
CA LEU A 198 -4.89 18.00 -0.64
C LEU A 198 -3.37 17.95 -0.39
N PRO A 199 -2.77 18.78 0.50
CA PRO A 199 -1.34 18.69 0.77
C PRO A 199 -0.92 17.33 1.32
N TRP A 200 -1.79 16.71 2.12
CA TRP A 200 -1.54 15.40 2.71
C TRP A 200 -1.69 14.26 1.71
N TYR A 201 -2.67 14.38 0.80
CA TYR A 201 -2.79 13.50 -0.35
C TYR A 201 -1.55 13.56 -1.25
N LEU A 202 -1.08 14.76 -1.60
CA LEU A 202 0.13 14.91 -2.41
C LEU A 202 1.37 14.36 -1.70
N ALA A 203 1.46 14.51 -0.37
CA ALA A 203 2.53 13.89 0.42
C ALA A 203 2.45 12.34 0.41
N ALA A 204 1.24 11.76 0.47
CA ALA A 204 1.03 10.32 0.33
C ALA A 204 1.49 9.81 -1.04
N VAL A 205 1.06 10.50 -2.12
CA VAL A 205 1.46 10.20 -3.49
C VAL A 205 2.98 10.28 -3.65
N ALA A 206 3.61 11.34 -3.14
CA ALA A 206 5.06 11.51 -3.21
C ALA A 206 5.80 10.42 -2.44
N MET A 207 5.31 10.03 -1.25
CA MET A 207 5.88 8.94 -0.45
C MET A 207 5.80 7.61 -1.21
N HIS A 208 4.64 7.29 -1.77
CA HIS A 208 4.43 6.07 -2.54
C HIS A 208 5.29 6.05 -3.80
N ALA A 209 5.29 7.13 -4.59
CA ALA A 209 6.15 7.28 -5.77
C ALA A 209 7.65 7.14 -5.43
N SER A 210 8.09 7.67 -4.28
CA SER A 210 9.49 7.56 -3.85
C SER A 210 9.89 6.11 -3.55
N PHE A 211 9.01 5.35 -2.88
CA PHE A 211 9.27 3.92 -2.66
C PHE A 211 9.29 3.14 -3.97
N ASN A 212 8.37 3.42 -4.89
CA ASN A 212 8.37 2.78 -6.20
C ASN A 212 9.64 3.14 -6.98
N ALA A 213 10.14 4.37 -6.87
CA ALA A 213 11.39 4.77 -7.48
C ALA A 213 12.59 4.00 -6.90
N ILE A 214 12.64 3.78 -5.58
CA ILE A 214 13.68 2.96 -4.95
C ILE A 214 13.62 1.52 -5.49
N ALA A 215 12.42 0.93 -5.58
CA ALA A 215 12.24 -0.42 -6.10
C ALA A 215 12.64 -0.52 -7.59
N SER A 216 12.19 0.42 -8.43
CA SER A 216 12.56 0.47 -9.86
C SER A 216 14.05 0.69 -10.07
N PHE A 217 14.69 1.51 -9.24
CA PHE A 217 16.15 1.71 -9.30
C PHE A 217 16.93 0.45 -8.90
N GLY A 218 16.34 -0.44 -8.11
CA GLY A 218 16.91 -1.75 -7.80
C GLY A 218 17.13 -2.64 -9.02
N ILE A 219 16.30 -2.51 -10.06
CA ILE A 219 16.49 -3.22 -11.33
C ILE A 219 17.77 -2.72 -12.00
N TYR A 220 17.92 -1.39 -12.10
CA TYR A 220 19.12 -0.77 -12.67
C TYR A 220 20.39 -1.13 -11.89
N LEU A 221 20.34 -1.07 -10.56
CA LEU A 221 21.47 -1.49 -9.73
C LEU A 221 21.77 -2.98 -9.87
N GLY A 222 20.75 -3.82 -10.08
CA GLY A 222 20.92 -5.23 -10.40
C GLY A 222 21.70 -5.46 -11.69
N ASP A 223 21.39 -4.71 -12.75
CA ASP A 223 22.10 -4.81 -14.03
C ASP A 223 23.58 -4.40 -13.91
N GLN A 224 23.88 -3.41 -13.06
CA GLN A 224 25.24 -2.87 -12.89
C GLN A 224 26.09 -3.66 -11.88
N TYR A 225 25.48 -4.14 -10.79
CA TYR A 225 26.19 -4.66 -9.61
C TYR A 225 25.70 -6.06 -9.18
N GLY A 226 24.86 -6.71 -9.98
CA GLY A 226 24.27 -8.03 -9.69
C GLY A 226 23.38 -8.03 -8.45
N ASP A 227 23.33 -9.16 -7.76
CA ASP A 227 22.49 -9.35 -6.56
C ASP A 227 22.76 -8.30 -5.47
N THR A 228 23.99 -7.81 -5.34
CA THR A 228 24.34 -6.76 -4.38
C THR A 228 23.55 -5.49 -4.65
N GLY A 229 23.38 -5.10 -5.92
CA GLY A 229 22.60 -3.92 -6.29
C GLY A 229 21.13 -4.05 -5.95
N VAL A 230 20.55 -5.23 -6.22
CA VAL A 230 19.15 -5.54 -5.88
C VAL A 230 18.93 -5.50 -4.37
N LEU A 231 19.84 -6.11 -3.60
CA LEU A 231 19.77 -6.16 -2.14
C LEU A 231 19.91 -4.77 -1.50
N LEU A 232 20.75 -3.90 -2.05
CA LEU A 232 20.89 -2.51 -1.58
C LEU A 232 19.59 -1.71 -1.78
N ALA A 233 18.96 -1.83 -2.95
CA ALA A 233 17.68 -1.17 -3.20
C ALA A 233 16.56 -1.73 -2.32
N LEU A 234 16.52 -3.05 -2.12
CA LEU A 234 15.58 -3.69 -1.21
C LEU A 234 15.77 -3.18 0.23
N ALA A 235 17.01 -3.13 0.72
CA ALA A 235 17.32 -2.60 2.04
C ALA A 235 16.90 -1.14 2.18
N ALA A 236 17.17 -0.30 1.18
CA ALA A 236 16.74 1.09 1.17
C ALA A 236 15.21 1.23 1.21
N GLY A 237 14.47 0.42 0.45
CA GLY A 237 13.01 0.42 0.45
C GLY A 237 12.42 -0.02 1.79
N ILE A 238 12.99 -1.07 2.40
CA ILE A 238 12.62 -1.52 3.74
C ILE A 238 12.86 -0.41 4.77
N VAL A 239 14.05 0.18 4.80
CA VAL A 239 14.38 1.27 5.73
C VAL A 239 13.44 2.47 5.53
N PHE A 240 13.17 2.85 4.29
CA PHE A 240 12.23 3.94 3.98
C PHE A 240 10.84 3.66 4.55
N ALA A 241 10.29 2.46 4.31
CA ALA A 241 8.97 2.08 4.81
C ALA A 241 8.91 2.00 6.34
N PHE A 242 9.96 1.47 6.99
CA PHE A 242 10.07 1.43 8.45
C PHE A 242 10.14 2.82 9.08
N VAL A 243 10.92 3.73 8.49
CA VAL A 243 11.00 5.12 8.95
C VAL A 243 9.63 5.80 8.80
N ALA A 244 8.98 5.64 7.64
CA ALA A 244 7.68 6.23 7.38
C ALA A 244 6.63 5.78 8.42
N ILE A 245 6.51 4.47 8.67
CA ILE A 245 5.52 3.97 9.62
C ILE A 245 5.86 4.34 11.07
N SER A 246 7.15 4.42 11.41
CA SER A 246 7.61 4.88 12.72
C SER A 246 7.22 6.35 12.97
N VAL A 247 7.36 7.21 11.97
CA VAL A 247 6.93 8.61 12.03
C VAL A 247 5.40 8.71 12.21
N VAL A 248 4.63 7.95 11.43
CA VAL A 248 3.16 7.91 11.55
C VAL A 248 2.74 7.48 12.95
N ARG A 249 3.34 6.42 13.50
CA ARG A 249 3.07 5.97 14.87
C ARG A 249 3.44 7.01 15.92
N GLY A 250 4.59 7.66 15.75
CA GLY A 250 5.00 8.76 16.62
C GLY A 250 3.97 9.90 16.61
N LYS A 251 3.38 10.21 15.45
CA LYS A 251 2.32 11.23 15.33
C LYS A 251 1.00 10.80 15.97
N ILE A 252 0.59 9.54 15.84
CA ILE A 252 -0.58 9.02 16.58
C ILE A 252 -0.37 9.22 18.09
N MET A 253 0.79 8.80 18.62
CA MET A 253 1.10 8.92 20.05
C MET A 253 1.20 10.39 20.52
N GLU A 254 1.77 11.28 19.71
CA GLU A 254 1.87 12.71 20.00
C GLU A 254 0.49 13.37 20.12
N HIS A 255 -0.45 12.96 19.25
CA HIS A 255 -1.81 13.47 19.27
C HIS A 255 -2.62 12.91 20.46
N ASP A 256 -2.56 11.60 20.70
CA ASP A 256 -3.22 10.93 21.83
C ASP A 256 -2.79 11.56 23.17
N ALA A 257 -1.49 11.83 23.35
CA ALA A 257 -0.96 12.46 24.56
C ALA A 257 -1.44 13.92 24.77
N ARG A 258 -1.73 14.67 23.71
CA ARG A 258 -2.17 16.08 23.80
C ARG A 258 -3.60 16.23 24.27
N GLN A 259 -4.43 15.20 24.14
CA GLN A 259 -5.83 15.25 24.56
C GLN A 259 -6.01 15.19 26.09
N GLY A 260 -4.91 15.11 26.84
CA GLY A 260 -4.95 15.31 28.29
C GLY A 260 -5.56 14.14 29.05
N TRP A 261 -5.49 12.93 28.49
CA TRP A 261 -5.81 11.69 29.19
C TRP A 261 -4.82 11.50 30.36
N LEU A 262 -5.14 12.12 31.49
CA LEU A 262 -4.45 11.89 32.76
C LEU A 262 -4.59 10.40 33.10
N PRO A 263 -3.48 9.68 33.36
CA PRO A 263 -3.53 8.34 33.95
C PRO A 263 -4.31 8.30 35.25
#